data_AF-A0A517ZEX1-F1
#
_entry.id   AF-A0A517ZEX1-F1
#
_cell.length_a   1.000
_cell.length_b   1.000
_cell.length_c   1.000
_cell.angle_alpha   90.00
_cell.angle_beta   90.00
_cell.angle_gamma   90.00
#
_symmetry.space_group_name_H-M   'P 1'
#
loop_
_entity.id
_entity.type
_entity.pdbx_description
1 polymer ?
#
loop_
_entity_poly.entity_id
_entity_poly.type
_entity_poly.pdbx_seq_one_letter_code
_entity_poly.pdbx_strand_id
1 'polypeptide(L)'
;MQLRIEIDEAGIDSLRTLAEERLPEARRQMVESAVRLTLFNTIRGNPVDTARSRASWVQSLERLGGIPPAGWRGPRPIQFAIDEGRARALLQQKEDEHQTTVSATSRVFYVSFLEYGTGGRPPYAMLQRALISTRLLLPRLFRLD
;
A
#
# COMPACT_ATOMS: atom_id res chain seq x y z
N MET A 1 -10.99 -16.80 -44.69
CA MET A 1 -11.07 -17.78 -43.58
C MET A 1 -11.85 -17.13 -42.45
N GLN A 2 -12.87 -17.78 -41.89
CA GLN A 2 -13.79 -17.17 -40.92
C GLN A 2 -13.87 -18.05 -39.67
N LEU A 3 -13.70 -17.44 -38.50
CA LEU A 3 -13.85 -18.07 -37.19
C LEU A 3 -15.19 -17.60 -36.60
N ARG A 4 -16.04 -18.54 -36.16
CA ARG A 4 -17.30 -18.27 -35.46
C ARG A 4 -17.21 -18.89 -34.07
N ILE A 5 -17.50 -18.09 -33.05
CA ILE A 5 -17.58 -18.51 -31.65
C ILE A 5 -19.01 -18.26 -31.21
N GLU A 6 -19.66 -19.28 -30.63
CA GLU A 6 -21.00 -19.20 -30.07
C GLU A 6 -20.92 -19.44 -28.57
N ILE A 7 -21.63 -18.61 -27.82
CA ILE A 7 -21.74 -18.68 -26.37
C ILE A 7 -23.23 -18.78 -26.07
N ASP A 8 -23.60 -19.73 -25.23
CA ASP A 8 -24.98 -19.89 -24.77
C ASP A 8 -25.34 -18.86 -23.69
N GLU A 9 -26.62 -18.83 -23.31
CA GLU A 9 -27.11 -17.89 -22.30
C GLU A 9 -26.40 -18.06 -20.95
N ALA A 10 -26.14 -19.31 -20.55
CA ALA A 10 -25.36 -19.63 -19.35
C ALA A 10 -23.92 -19.08 -19.40
N GLY A 11 -23.27 -19.13 -20.55
CA GLY A 11 -21.96 -18.53 -20.76
C GLY A 11 -21.99 -17.00 -20.70
N ILE A 12 -23.03 -16.36 -21.22
CA ILE A 12 -23.21 -14.89 -21.11
C ILE A 12 -23.38 -14.47 -19.66
N ASP A 13 -24.23 -15.15 -18.89
CA ASP A 13 -24.44 -14.84 -17.48
C ASP A 13 -23.17 -15.08 -16.65
N SER A 14 -22.42 -16.15 -16.95
CA SER A 14 -21.11 -16.40 -16.33
C SER A 14 -20.10 -15.29 -16.60
N LEU A 15 -20.07 -14.75 -17.84
CA LEU A 15 -19.22 -13.61 -18.18
C LEU A 15 -19.66 -12.34 -17.46
N ARG A 16 -20.98 -12.13 -17.28
CA ARG A 16 -21.52 -10.99 -16.54
C ARG A 16 -21.11 -11.05 -15.07
N THR A 17 -21.33 -12.18 -14.39
CA THR A 17 -20.89 -12.37 -12.99
C THR A 17 -19.38 -12.19 -12.83
N LEU A 18 -18.59 -12.72 -13.76
CA LEU A 18 -17.14 -12.51 -13.75
C LEU A 18 -16.80 -11.01 -13.86
N ALA A 19 -17.46 -10.29 -14.76
CA ALA A 19 -17.19 -8.88 -15.03
C ALA A 19 -17.66 -7.94 -13.91
N GLU A 20 -18.82 -8.20 -13.34
CA GLU A 20 -19.50 -7.29 -12.40
C GLU A 20 -19.13 -7.55 -10.94
N GLU A 21 -18.77 -8.79 -10.58
CA GLU A 21 -18.53 -9.16 -9.18
C GLU A 21 -17.08 -9.57 -8.93
N ARG A 22 -16.60 -10.59 -9.65
CA ARG A 22 -15.31 -11.22 -9.34
C ARG A 22 -14.12 -10.35 -9.75
N LEU A 23 -14.17 -9.72 -10.92
CA LEU A 23 -13.08 -8.85 -11.40
C LEU A 23 -12.89 -7.60 -10.51
N PRO A 24 -13.92 -6.82 -10.15
CA PRO A 24 -13.76 -5.67 -9.26
C PRO A 24 -13.20 -6.05 -7.89
N GLU A 25 -13.70 -7.13 -7.29
CA GLU A 25 -13.23 -7.60 -6.00
C GLU A 25 -11.77 -8.08 -6.05
N ALA A 26 -11.41 -8.89 -7.06
CA ALA A 26 -10.03 -9.32 -7.28
C ALA A 26 -9.07 -8.13 -7.48
N ARG A 27 -9.50 -7.11 -8.23
CA ARG A 27 -8.75 -5.87 -8.43
C ARG A 27 -8.56 -5.11 -7.12
N ARG A 28 -9.62 -4.95 -6.33
CA ARG A 28 -9.58 -4.29 -5.02
C ARG A 28 -8.61 -4.99 -4.08
N GLN A 29 -8.73 -6.31 -3.94
CA GLN A 29 -7.84 -7.13 -3.09
C GLN A 29 -6.37 -7.05 -3.54
N MET A 30 -6.12 -7.07 -4.86
CA MET A 30 -4.78 -6.92 -5.42
C MET A 30 -4.19 -5.55 -5.04
N VAL A 31 -4.94 -4.46 -5.26
CA VAL A 31 -4.49 -3.09 -4.98
C VAL A 31 -4.22 -2.90 -3.49
N GLU A 32 -5.16 -3.31 -2.62
CA GLU A 32 -4.98 -3.21 -1.17
C GLU A 32 -3.78 -4.02 -0.68
N SER A 33 -3.59 -5.24 -1.21
CA SER A 33 -2.43 -6.08 -0.87
C SER A 33 -1.11 -5.47 -1.33
N ALA A 34 -1.09 -4.88 -2.53
CA ALA A 34 0.08 -4.17 -3.03
C ALA A 34 0.43 -2.95 -2.18
N VAL A 35 -0.56 -2.15 -1.77
CA VAL A 35 -0.34 -1.00 -0.90
C VAL A 35 0.12 -1.44 0.49
N ARG A 36 -0.52 -2.46 1.09
CA ARG A 36 -0.07 -3.01 2.39
C ARG A 36 1.38 -3.46 2.34
N LEU A 37 1.78 -4.19 1.29
CA LEU A 37 3.16 -4.64 1.13
C LEU A 37 4.14 -3.47 0.96
N THR A 38 3.75 -2.47 0.17
CA THR A 38 4.55 -1.25 -0.04
C THR A 38 4.72 -0.49 1.26
N LEU A 39 3.65 -0.30 2.03
CA LEU A 39 3.70 0.37 3.34
C LEU A 39 4.56 -0.41 4.32
N PHE A 40 4.40 -1.73 4.41
CA PHE A 40 5.21 -2.58 5.27
C PHE A 40 6.71 -2.43 4.97
N ASN A 41 7.09 -2.51 3.69
CA ASN A 41 8.48 -2.36 3.26
C ASN A 41 9.00 -0.92 3.46
N THR A 42 8.14 0.08 3.26
CA THR A 42 8.46 1.49 3.54
C THR A 42 8.78 1.66 5.02
N ILE A 43 7.93 1.14 5.93
CA ILE A 43 8.15 1.23 7.38
C ILE A 43 9.45 0.53 7.77
N ARG A 44 9.72 -0.67 7.21
CA ARG A 44 10.95 -1.43 7.49
C ARG A 44 12.22 -0.71 7.03
N GLY A 45 12.16 -0.04 5.88
CA GLY A 45 13.29 0.66 5.28
C GLY A 45 13.50 2.09 5.75
N ASN A 46 12.53 2.66 6.46
CA ASN A 46 12.56 4.05 6.93
C ASN A 46 13.49 4.17 8.14
N PRO A 47 14.52 5.02 8.14
CA PRO A 47 15.37 5.24 9.31
C PRO A 47 14.57 5.82 10.50
N VAL A 48 15.05 5.62 11.74
CA VAL A 48 14.35 6.09 12.95
C VAL A 48 15.29 6.62 14.01
N ASP A 49 14.89 7.76 14.56
CA ASP A 49 15.25 8.22 15.91
C ASP A 49 13.99 8.23 16.82
N THR A 50 12.97 9.03 16.46
CA THR A 50 11.76 9.26 17.27
C THR A 50 10.50 8.51 16.83
N ALA A 51 10.58 7.74 15.74
CA ALA A 51 9.46 7.02 15.10
C ALA A 51 8.33 7.85 14.46
N ARG A 52 8.38 9.20 14.51
CA ARG A 52 7.36 10.09 13.92
C ARG A 52 7.00 9.73 12.48
N SER A 53 8.02 9.61 11.63
CA SER A 53 7.85 9.33 10.20
C SER A 53 7.22 7.96 9.94
N ARG A 54 7.73 6.90 10.58
CA ARG A 54 7.15 5.55 10.49
C ARG A 54 5.72 5.51 11.00
N ALA A 55 5.41 6.23 12.06
CA ALA A 55 4.07 6.26 12.65
C ALA A 55 3.00 6.73 11.65
N SER A 56 3.35 7.66 10.75
CA SER A 56 2.45 8.10 9.67
C SER A 56 2.11 6.96 8.71
N TRP A 57 3.11 6.20 8.27
CA TRP A 57 2.90 5.04 7.39
C TRP A 57 2.21 3.87 8.09
N VAL A 58 2.53 3.63 9.36
CA VAL A 58 1.87 2.63 10.21
C VAL A 58 0.38 2.91 10.33
N GLN A 59 0.00 4.17 10.53
CA GLN A 59 -1.41 4.55 10.63
C GLN A 59 -2.21 4.20 9.36
N SER A 60 -1.61 4.38 8.17
CA SER A 60 -2.25 3.98 6.91
C SER A 60 -2.26 2.46 6.72
N LEU A 61 -1.22 1.75 7.16
CA LEU A 61 -1.15 0.29 7.09
C LEU A 61 -2.21 -0.37 7.98
N GLU A 62 -2.35 0.09 9.22
CA GLU A 62 -3.35 -0.42 10.17
C GLU A 62 -4.78 -0.15 9.68
N ARG A 63 -5.04 1.01 9.06
CA ARG A 63 -6.35 1.34 8.46
C ARG A 63 -6.71 0.44 7.27
N LEU A 64 -5.72 -0.13 6.58
CA LEU A 64 -5.91 -1.15 5.54
C LEU A 64 -5.97 -2.57 6.12
N GLY A 65 -6.01 -2.74 7.45
CA GLY A 65 -6.01 -4.05 8.10
C GLY A 65 -4.65 -4.77 8.06
N GLY A 66 -3.55 -4.04 7.83
CA GLY A 66 -2.20 -4.58 7.89
C GLY A 66 -1.59 -4.52 9.29
N ILE A 67 -0.58 -5.36 9.53
CA ILE A 67 0.18 -5.41 10.78
C ILE A 67 1.55 -4.74 10.57
N PRO A 68 1.94 -3.76 11.39
CA PRO A 68 3.25 -3.11 11.26
C PRO A 68 4.40 -4.07 11.59
N PRO A 69 5.59 -3.90 10.96
CA PRO A 69 6.74 -4.74 11.25
C PRO A 69 7.19 -4.64 12.71
N ALA A 70 7.71 -5.73 13.26
CA ALA A 70 8.27 -5.74 14.60
C ALA A 70 9.36 -4.68 14.76
N GLY A 71 9.39 -4.00 15.92
CA GLY A 71 10.39 -2.97 16.20
C GLY A 71 10.25 -1.67 15.39
N TRP A 72 9.12 -1.45 14.71
CA TRP A 72 8.92 -0.22 13.91
C TRP A 72 9.08 1.07 14.74
N ARG A 73 8.79 1.01 16.05
CA ARG A 73 8.97 2.14 16.98
C ARG A 73 10.44 2.52 17.24
N GLY A 74 11.39 1.68 16.85
CA GLY A 74 12.80 1.89 17.10
C GLY A 74 13.21 1.72 18.57
N PRO A 75 14.48 2.04 18.90
CA PRO A 75 15.05 1.78 20.21
C PRO A 75 14.65 2.81 21.29
N ARG A 76 14.24 4.02 20.90
CA ARG A 76 13.88 5.13 21.80
C ARG A 76 12.59 5.82 21.35
N PRO A 77 11.43 5.16 21.48
CA PRO A 77 10.17 5.74 21.04
C PRO A 77 9.81 6.97 21.87
N ILE A 78 9.46 8.06 21.18
CA ILE A 78 8.88 9.25 21.81
C ILE A 78 7.39 9.26 21.49
N GLN A 79 6.54 9.03 22.50
CA GLN A 79 5.09 8.87 22.30
C GLN A 79 4.47 10.09 21.61
N PHE A 80 4.83 11.30 22.03
CA PHE A 80 4.38 12.55 21.39
C PHE A 80 4.71 12.58 19.88
N ALA A 81 5.92 12.15 19.50
CA ALA A 81 6.34 12.14 18.10
C ALA A 81 5.58 11.07 17.29
N ILE A 82 5.26 9.93 17.90
CA ILE A 82 4.42 8.88 17.31
C ILE A 82 3.01 9.41 17.05
N ASP A 83 2.39 10.05 18.04
CA ASP A 83 1.03 10.57 17.95
C ASP A 83 0.93 11.68 16.88
N GLU A 84 1.91 12.59 16.85
CA GLU A 84 2.04 13.60 15.80
C GLU A 84 2.17 12.96 14.41
N GLY A 85 3.01 11.92 14.28
CA GLY A 85 3.20 11.18 13.03
C GLY A 85 1.90 10.53 12.53
N ARG A 86 1.15 9.89 13.44
CA ARG A 86 -0.16 9.28 13.14
C ARG A 86 -1.16 10.34 12.67
N ALA A 87 -1.23 11.48 13.34
CA ALA A 87 -2.13 12.58 12.97
C ALA A 87 -1.83 13.14 11.57
N ARG A 88 -0.59 13.01 11.08
CA ARG A 88 -0.15 13.46 9.75
C ARG A 88 -0.45 12.47 8.62
N ALA A 89 -0.96 11.28 8.93
CA ALA A 89 -1.31 10.27 7.93
C ALA A 89 -2.61 10.63 7.19
N LEU A 90 -2.63 10.44 5.88
CA LEU A 90 -3.83 10.50 5.06
C LEU A 90 -3.92 9.21 4.25
N LEU A 91 -5.09 8.55 4.32
CA LEU A 91 -5.43 7.40 3.51
C LEU A 91 -6.73 7.72 2.76
N GLN A 92 -6.71 7.56 1.44
CA GLN A 92 -7.87 7.75 0.58
C GLN A 92 -8.04 6.48 -0.25
N GLN A 93 -9.27 5.98 -0.30
CA GLN A 93 -9.65 4.82 -1.08
C GLN A 93 -10.79 5.26 -1.99
N LYS A 94 -10.65 4.99 -3.29
CA LYS A 94 -11.68 5.23 -4.28
C LYS A 94 -11.83 3.98 -5.12
N GLU A 95 -13.07 3.57 -5.31
CA GLU A 95 -13.45 2.45 -6.15
C GLU A 95 -14.49 2.93 -7.15
N ASP A 96 -14.29 2.58 -8.41
CA ASP A 96 -15.26 2.68 -9.48
C ASP A 96 -15.24 1.37 -10.29
N GLU A 97 -16.17 1.24 -11.24
CA GLU A 97 -16.37 0.02 -12.04
C GLU A 97 -15.08 -0.43 -12.73
N HIS A 98 -14.21 0.51 -13.11
CA HIS A 98 -13.03 0.25 -13.94
C HIS A 98 -11.71 0.42 -13.19
N GLN A 99 -11.72 1.03 -12.02
CA GLN A 99 -10.52 1.44 -11.30
C GLN A 99 -10.69 1.31 -9.78
N THR A 100 -9.65 0.77 -9.15
CA THR A 100 -9.48 0.84 -7.71
C THR A 100 -8.22 1.63 -7.41
N THR A 101 -8.34 2.70 -6.63
CA THR A 101 -7.25 3.59 -6.23
C THR A 101 -7.13 3.63 -4.73
N VAL A 102 -5.94 3.34 -4.22
CA VAL A 102 -5.59 3.52 -2.81
C VAL A 102 -4.38 4.44 -2.72
N SER A 103 -4.55 5.58 -2.06
CA SER A 103 -3.51 6.59 -1.85
C SER A 103 -3.20 6.72 -0.36
N ALA A 104 -1.94 6.49 0.00
CA ALA A 104 -1.42 6.72 1.35
C ALA A 104 -0.38 7.84 1.30
N THR A 105 -0.59 8.90 2.08
CA THR A 105 0.28 10.07 2.13
C THR A 105 0.74 10.33 3.56
N SER A 106 2.05 10.48 3.75
CA SER A 106 2.64 10.99 4.99
C SER A 106 2.92 12.49 4.85
N ARG A 107 2.32 13.31 5.72
CA ARG A 107 2.57 14.76 5.79
C ARG A 107 3.60 15.14 6.87
N VAL A 108 4.39 14.16 7.33
CA VAL A 108 5.52 14.42 8.23
C VAL A 108 6.61 15.15 7.43
N PHE A 109 7.02 16.32 7.92
CA PHE A 109 8.15 17.04 7.36
C PHE A 109 9.43 16.25 7.65
N TYR A 110 10.12 15.80 6.60
CA TYR A 110 11.46 15.24 6.75
C TYR A 110 12.46 16.38 6.81
N VAL A 111 13.11 16.52 7.95
CA VAL A 111 14.29 17.38 8.09
C VAL A 111 15.49 16.46 7.99
N SER A 112 16.21 16.52 6.86
CA SER A 112 17.36 15.66 6.53
C SER A 112 18.48 15.66 7.59
N PHE A 113 18.50 16.65 8.48
CA PHE A 113 19.53 16.89 9.48
C PHE A 113 19.12 16.52 10.92
N LEU A 114 17.87 16.14 11.19
CA LEU A 114 17.39 15.77 12.53
C LEU A 114 17.30 14.25 12.77
N GLU A 115 17.66 13.44 11.78
CA GLU A 115 17.77 11.99 11.92
C GLU A 115 19.25 11.62 11.86
N TYR A 116 19.89 11.51 13.03
CA TYR A 116 21.31 11.15 13.14
C TYR A 116 21.56 9.81 12.42
N GLY A 117 22.33 9.83 11.32
CA GLY A 117 22.63 8.65 10.50
C GLY A 117 21.96 8.59 9.11
N THR A 118 21.18 9.60 8.71
CA THR A 118 20.47 9.61 7.40
C THR A 118 20.94 10.66 6.41
N GLY A 119 21.97 11.44 6.75
CA GLY A 119 22.44 12.60 5.98
C GLY A 119 22.84 12.37 4.51
N GLY A 120 22.79 11.14 4.01
CA GLY A 120 23.03 10.78 2.60
C GLY A 120 21.84 10.13 1.86
N ARG A 121 20.65 10.00 2.46
CA ARG A 121 19.50 9.33 1.80
C ARG A 121 18.32 10.29 1.62
N PRO A 122 17.80 10.47 0.40
CA PRO A 122 16.62 11.30 0.20
C PRO A 122 15.40 10.66 0.88
N PRO A 123 14.48 11.46 1.45
CA PRO A 123 13.28 10.96 2.15
C PRO A 123 12.43 9.97 1.36
N TYR A 124 12.45 10.06 0.03
CA TYR A 124 11.67 9.19 -0.86
C TYR A 124 12.37 7.87 -1.22
N ALA A 125 13.65 7.69 -0.91
CA ALA A 125 14.43 6.51 -1.34
C ALA A 125 13.85 5.19 -0.82
N MET A 126 13.32 5.18 0.40
CA MET A 126 12.67 4.01 1.00
C MET A 126 11.36 3.65 0.29
N LEU A 127 10.56 4.66 -0.09
CA LEU A 127 9.33 4.46 -0.83
C LEU A 127 9.63 3.91 -2.23
N GLN A 128 10.64 4.46 -2.92
CA GLN A 128 11.09 3.94 -4.21
C GLN A 128 11.51 2.46 -4.12
N ARG A 129 12.32 2.10 -3.13
CA ARG A 129 12.74 0.70 -2.91
C ARG A 129 11.56 -0.23 -2.61
N ALA A 130 10.62 0.24 -1.79
CA ALA A 130 9.41 -0.51 -1.48
C ALA A 130 8.55 -0.73 -2.74
N LEU A 131 8.35 0.31 -3.55
CA LEU A 131 7.59 0.23 -4.80
C LEU A 131 8.22 -0.73 -5.82
N ILE A 132 9.54 -0.69 -5.99
CA ILE A 132 10.25 -1.63 -6.88
C ILE A 132 10.01 -3.07 -6.40
N SER A 133 10.11 -3.32 -5.10
CA SER A 133 9.90 -4.66 -4.52
C SER A 133 8.46 -5.14 -4.72
N THR A 134 7.48 -4.28 -4.48
CA THR A 134 6.06 -4.60 -4.69
C THR A 134 5.74 -4.83 -6.15
N ARG A 135 6.30 -4.03 -7.07
CA ARG A 135 6.04 -4.14 -8.51
C ARG A 135 6.34 -5.54 -9.05
N LEU A 136 7.40 -6.18 -8.57
CA LEU A 136 7.78 -7.54 -8.96
C LEU A 136 6.78 -8.61 -8.48
N LEU A 137 5.96 -8.28 -7.49
CA LEU A 137 5.00 -9.20 -6.86
C LEU A 137 3.56 -8.98 -7.32
N LEU A 138 3.26 -7.86 -7.99
CA LEU A 138 1.90 -7.53 -8.47
C LEU A 138 1.19 -8.68 -9.19
N PRO A 139 1.83 -9.41 -10.15
CA PRO A 139 1.14 -10.50 -10.85
C PRO A 139 0.67 -11.64 -9.93
N ARG A 140 1.32 -11.84 -8.78
CA ARG A 140 0.98 -12.89 -7.80
C ARG A 140 -0.15 -12.48 -6.86
N LEU A 141 -0.44 -11.19 -6.79
CA LEU A 141 -1.47 -10.62 -5.92
C LEU A 141 -2.85 -10.61 -6.58
N PHE A 142 -2.92 -10.72 -7.90
CA PHE A 142 -4.17 -10.88 -8.61
C PHE A 142 -4.63 -12.33 -8.57
N ARG A 143 -5.83 -12.57 -8.07
CA ARG A 143 -6.45 -13.91 -8.01
C ARG A 143 -7.92 -13.81 -8.36
N LEU A 144 -8.36 -14.67 -9.27
CA LEU A 144 -9.77 -14.88 -9.58
C LEU A 144 -10.13 -16.23 -8.99
N ASP A 145 -10.39 -16.23 -7.68
CA ASP A 145 -10.88 -17.40 -6.95
C ASP A 145 -12.36 -17.62 -7.23
#